data_AF-A0A7V3JJM6-F1
#
_entry.id   AF-A0A7V3JJM6-F1
#
_cell.length_a   1.000
_cell.length_b   1.000
_cell.length_c   1.000
_cell.angle_alpha   90.00
_cell.angle_beta   90.00
_cell.angle_gamma   90.00
#
_symmetry.space_group_name_H-M   'P 1'
#
loop_
_entity.id
_entity.type
_entity.pdbx_description
1 polymer ?
#
loop_
_entity_poly.entity_id
_entity_poly.type
_entity_poly.pdbx_seq_one_letter_code
_entity_poly.pdbx_strand_id
1 'polypeptide(L)'
;MAILDPIECLQARELIEAGQLAEAVRLLAGGGHREHRAVRRLLLELGPRLVAQANELWAQGALEPAWQAIALAAQCITLEGQALQLQQAIAAARAEALRHQQWQAQRLDDAQRLAAQGHVRTALGKLAAIDHPEADRLRLDIEEKLARFERYLAGARKLLDQGQPHLMRPLLEKAARILPHDPELLRLAHEWQTAITPANPLSRSAALPASCWGFGPWAWVVPASEVLLGRPGEPGVQVPLAGGLRARHARILRDAGQYRLIPCLDDHGAPCRVTVNGQPVLQTALLGHGDHIALGQPPCALVFRLPVTGSSTAVLESRPGDPAPVHSGDGDRFSRVVLLDQEMLVSPTRPAHLVLPDLPCRRLVWRCRQGRLELQADGGTLASGDLDPQPEACRPATPGRWLLRSELEEAEILGRAAAGLEPSTQLSFRLTAH
;
A
#
# COMPACT_ATOMS: atom_id res chain seq x y z
N MET A 1 41.93 -66.64 21.27
CA MET A 1 42.55 -65.67 20.35
C MET A 1 42.06 -64.28 20.74
N ALA A 2 42.94 -63.44 21.26
CA ALA A 2 42.62 -62.05 21.56
C ALA A 2 42.49 -61.32 20.22
N ILE A 3 41.26 -61.09 19.78
CA ILE A 3 40.95 -60.25 18.63
C ILE A 3 41.47 -58.86 19.00
N LEU A 4 42.47 -58.37 18.26
CA LEU A 4 43.10 -57.08 18.49
C LEU A 4 42.01 -55.99 18.51
N ASP A 5 41.99 -55.17 19.56
CA ASP A 5 41.08 -54.04 19.64
C ASP A 5 41.36 -53.07 18.47
N PRO A 6 40.33 -52.53 17.80
CA PRO A 6 40.49 -51.51 16.78
C PRO A 6 41.30 -50.32 17.30
N ILE A 7 42.09 -49.68 16.43
CA ILE A 7 42.96 -48.56 16.83
C ILE A 7 42.15 -47.39 17.41
N GLU A 8 40.91 -47.23 16.96
CA GLU A 8 39.95 -46.23 17.44
C GLU A 8 39.58 -46.43 18.91
N CYS A 9 39.60 -47.67 19.42
CA CYS A 9 39.35 -47.95 20.84
C CYS A 9 40.49 -47.44 21.74
N LEU A 10 41.74 -47.51 21.27
CA LEU A 10 42.90 -47.02 22.03
C LEU A 10 42.86 -45.49 22.08
N GLN A 11 42.70 -44.86 20.92
CA GLN A 11 42.57 -43.40 20.80
C GLN A 11 41.37 -42.86 21.60
N ALA A 12 40.23 -43.54 21.57
CA ALA A 12 39.07 -43.14 22.36
C ALA A 12 39.34 -43.20 23.87
N ARG A 13 40.14 -44.15 24.35
CA ARG A 13 40.51 -44.21 25.78
C ARG A 13 41.39 -43.03 26.18
N GLU A 14 42.36 -42.68 25.34
CA GLU A 14 43.19 -41.48 25.54
C GLU A 14 42.33 -40.21 25.63
N LEU A 15 41.34 -40.07 24.73
CA LEU A 15 40.37 -38.95 24.76
C LEU A 15 39.49 -38.96 26.01
N ILE A 16 39.05 -40.14 26.48
CA ILE A 16 38.27 -40.28 27.72
C ILE A 16 39.09 -39.86 28.93
N GLU A 17 40.37 -40.27 29.00
CA GLU A 17 41.29 -39.89 30.07
C GLU A 17 41.57 -38.38 30.07
N ALA A 18 41.60 -37.76 28.89
CA ALA A 18 41.70 -36.31 28.73
C ALA A 18 40.39 -35.56 29.01
N GLY A 19 39.28 -36.25 29.36
CA GLY A 19 37.96 -35.63 29.60
C GLY A 19 37.22 -35.21 28.32
N GLN A 20 37.71 -35.58 27.14
CA GLN A 20 37.15 -35.24 25.84
C GLN A 20 36.10 -36.27 25.39
N LEU A 21 35.01 -36.35 26.16
CA LEU A 21 33.97 -37.36 25.96
C LEU A 21 33.25 -37.22 24.60
N ALA A 22 33.05 -35.99 24.12
CA ALA A 22 32.36 -35.74 22.86
C ALA A 22 33.19 -36.21 21.65
N GLU A 23 34.49 -35.93 21.66
CA GLU A 23 35.45 -36.37 20.65
C GLU A 23 35.56 -37.89 20.63
N ALA A 24 35.63 -38.52 21.81
CA ALA A 24 35.67 -39.98 21.92
C ALA A 24 34.43 -40.64 21.29
N VAL A 25 33.22 -40.11 21.52
CA VAL A 25 32.01 -40.62 20.86
C VAL A 25 32.04 -40.41 19.36
N ARG A 26 32.44 -39.22 18.88
CA ARG A 26 32.50 -38.95 17.42
C ARG A 26 33.48 -39.89 16.72
N LEU A 27 34.63 -40.16 17.35
CA LEU A 27 35.62 -41.12 16.84
C LEU A 27 35.04 -42.54 16.75
N LEU A 28 34.42 -43.02 17.84
CA LEU A 28 33.87 -44.37 17.91
C LEU A 28 32.61 -44.58 17.04
N ALA A 29 31.74 -43.56 16.95
CA ALA A 29 30.51 -43.62 16.16
C ALA A 29 30.75 -43.42 14.65
N GLY A 30 31.78 -42.65 14.29
CA GLY A 30 32.17 -42.39 12.89
C GLY A 30 33.13 -43.43 12.30
N GLY A 31 33.75 -44.27 13.14
CA GLY A 31 34.69 -45.31 12.70
C GLY A 31 34.02 -46.47 11.95
N GLY A 32 34.78 -47.12 11.06
CA GLY A 32 34.30 -48.27 10.26
C GLY A 32 33.99 -49.52 11.07
N HIS A 33 34.36 -49.55 12.36
CA HIS A 33 34.24 -50.70 13.26
C HIS A 33 33.14 -50.53 14.33
N ARG A 34 32.08 -49.78 14.04
CA ARG A 34 30.98 -49.50 15.00
C ARG A 34 30.36 -50.74 15.66
N GLU A 35 30.24 -51.84 14.91
CA GLU A 35 29.67 -53.10 15.42
C GLU A 35 30.67 -53.95 16.23
N HIS A 36 31.94 -53.56 16.29
CA HIS A 36 32.94 -54.30 17.03
C HIS A 36 32.61 -54.30 18.53
N ARG A 37 32.74 -55.47 19.18
CA ARG A 37 32.34 -55.67 20.60
C ARG A 37 33.00 -54.67 21.55
N ALA A 38 34.27 -54.36 21.32
CA ALA A 38 35.01 -53.39 22.15
C ALA A 38 34.49 -51.97 21.99
N VAL A 39 34.17 -51.55 20.76
CA VAL A 39 33.59 -50.23 20.45
C VAL A 39 32.22 -50.09 21.10
N ARG A 40 31.34 -51.10 20.95
CA ARG A 40 30.01 -51.12 21.59
C ARG A 40 30.09 -51.04 23.10
N ARG A 41 31.06 -51.73 23.73
CA ARG A 41 31.28 -51.67 25.18
C ARG A 41 31.72 -50.27 25.63
N LEU A 42 32.64 -49.64 24.92
CA LEU A 42 33.08 -48.27 25.22
C LEU A 42 31.94 -47.27 25.06
N LEU A 43 31.13 -47.38 24.00
CA LEU A 43 29.94 -46.54 23.82
C LEU A 43 28.93 -46.72 24.96
N LEU A 44 28.66 -47.95 25.39
CA LEU A 44 27.79 -48.23 26.54
C LEU A 44 28.31 -47.58 27.84
N GLU A 45 29.64 -47.50 28.03
CA GLU A 45 30.25 -46.83 29.18
C GLU A 45 30.18 -45.29 29.08
N LEU A 46 30.37 -44.75 27.88
CA LEU A 46 30.34 -43.31 27.62
C LEU A 46 28.93 -42.71 27.79
N GLY A 47 27.88 -43.46 27.46
CA GLY A 47 26.49 -43.00 27.54
C GLY A 47 26.11 -42.37 28.90
N PRO A 48 26.23 -43.10 30.03
CA PRO A 48 25.92 -42.57 31.35
C PRO A 48 26.77 -41.35 31.75
N ARG A 49 28.06 -41.32 31.37
CA ARG A 49 28.94 -40.18 31.64
C ARG A 49 28.47 -38.92 30.91
N LEU A 50 28.02 -39.06 29.65
CA LEU A 50 27.46 -37.94 28.87
C LEU A 50 26.11 -37.48 29.39
N VAL A 51 25.27 -38.39 29.90
CA VAL A 51 24.00 -38.01 30.57
C VAL A 51 24.30 -37.18 31.82
N ALA A 52 25.27 -37.59 32.64
CA ALA A 52 25.68 -36.83 33.82
C ALA A 52 26.24 -35.45 33.45
N GLN A 53 27.09 -35.38 32.42
CA GLN A 53 27.61 -34.12 31.89
C GLN A 53 26.50 -33.22 31.35
N ALA A 54 25.52 -33.77 30.62
CA ALA A 54 24.38 -33.02 30.12
C ALA A 54 23.53 -32.46 31.27
N ASN A 55 23.34 -33.22 32.34
CA ASN A 55 22.60 -32.78 33.52
C ASN A 55 23.31 -31.64 34.25
N GLU A 56 24.64 -31.72 34.38
CA GLU A 56 25.45 -30.66 34.98
C GLU A 56 25.41 -29.37 34.14
N LEU A 57 25.61 -29.48 32.82
CA LEU A 57 25.51 -28.34 31.90
C LEU A 57 24.11 -27.73 31.92
N TRP A 58 23.07 -28.55 32.02
CA TRP A 58 21.69 -28.10 32.16
C TRP A 58 21.47 -27.32 33.47
N ALA A 59 21.99 -27.81 34.59
CA ALA A 59 21.93 -27.13 35.88
C ALA A 59 22.69 -25.79 35.88
N GLN A 60 23.74 -25.66 35.05
CA GLN A 60 24.49 -24.43 34.84
C GLN A 60 23.82 -23.45 33.86
N GLY A 61 22.68 -23.82 33.24
CA GLY A 61 21.99 -23.01 32.23
C GLY A 61 22.64 -23.04 30.83
N ALA A 62 23.63 -23.91 30.61
CA ALA A 62 24.31 -24.08 29.33
C ALA A 62 23.50 -24.98 28.38
N LEU A 63 22.38 -24.45 27.86
CA LEU A 63 21.39 -25.19 27.06
C LEU A 63 21.97 -25.88 25.82
N GLU A 64 22.74 -25.19 24.98
CA GLU A 64 23.29 -25.78 23.75
C GLU A 64 24.35 -26.87 24.03
N PRO A 65 25.33 -26.66 24.94
CA PRO A 65 26.23 -27.73 25.38
C PRO A 65 25.49 -28.93 25.98
N ALA A 66 24.46 -28.70 26.82
CA ALA A 66 23.64 -29.76 27.39
C ALA A 66 22.91 -30.58 26.31
N TRP A 67 22.36 -29.90 25.30
CA TRP A 67 21.73 -30.54 24.14
C TRP A 67 22.71 -31.39 23.33
N GLN A 68 23.92 -30.87 23.07
CA GLN A 68 24.95 -31.62 22.35
C GLN A 68 25.38 -32.87 23.12
N ALA A 69 25.58 -32.76 24.43
CA ALA A 69 25.96 -33.89 25.28
C ALA A 69 24.87 -34.98 25.32
N ILE A 70 23.60 -34.62 25.52
CA ILE A 70 22.51 -35.61 25.57
C ILE A 70 22.22 -36.23 24.20
N ALA A 71 22.39 -35.47 23.11
CA ALA A 71 22.28 -36.00 21.76
C ALA A 71 23.39 -37.02 21.43
N LEU A 72 24.61 -36.78 21.90
CA LEU A 72 25.71 -37.76 21.80
C LEU A 72 25.46 -38.98 22.68
N ALA A 73 24.91 -38.81 23.89
CA ALA A 73 24.51 -39.93 24.74
C ALA A 73 23.47 -40.83 24.04
N ALA A 74 22.49 -40.25 23.35
CA ALA A 74 21.48 -40.98 22.58
C ALA A 74 22.06 -41.78 21.38
N GLN A 75 23.25 -41.42 20.89
CA GLN A 75 23.96 -42.20 19.88
C GLN A 75 24.69 -43.42 20.47
N CYS A 76 25.01 -43.35 21.76
CA CYS A 76 25.76 -44.38 22.49
C CYS A 76 24.83 -45.44 23.09
N ILE A 77 23.72 -45.02 23.68
CA ILE A 77 22.79 -45.86 24.44
C ILE A 77 21.32 -45.49 24.13
N THR A 78 20.41 -46.44 24.34
CA THR A 78 18.99 -46.13 24.41
C THR A 78 18.72 -45.35 25.69
N LEU A 79 18.22 -44.12 25.58
CA LEU A 79 17.87 -43.30 26.74
C LEU A 79 16.54 -43.77 27.32
N GLU A 80 16.55 -44.12 28.61
CA GLU A 80 15.37 -44.57 29.36
C GLU A 80 15.26 -43.81 30.70
N GLY A 81 14.07 -43.81 31.29
CA GLY A 81 13.81 -43.20 32.60
C GLY A 81 14.21 -41.73 32.68
N GLN A 82 15.06 -41.40 33.66
CA GLN A 82 15.51 -40.03 33.93
C GLN A 82 16.30 -39.41 32.76
N ALA A 83 17.07 -40.22 32.01
CA ALA A 83 17.86 -39.71 30.89
C ALA A 83 16.97 -39.26 29.72
N LEU A 84 15.88 -40.01 29.46
CA LEU A 84 14.88 -39.62 28.47
C LEU A 84 14.11 -38.36 28.90
N GLN A 85 13.75 -38.26 30.18
CA GLN A 85 13.10 -37.08 30.73
C GLN A 85 13.99 -35.83 30.60
N LEU A 86 15.30 -35.96 30.88
CA LEU A 86 16.28 -34.88 30.71
C LEU A 86 16.36 -34.45 29.23
N GLN A 87 16.44 -35.40 28.29
CA GLN A 87 16.44 -35.09 26.86
C GLN A 87 15.19 -34.31 26.43
N GLN A 88 14.00 -34.74 26.89
CA GLN A 88 12.74 -34.06 26.59
C GLN A 88 12.70 -32.65 27.18
N ALA A 89 13.18 -32.46 28.40
CA ALA A 89 13.24 -31.15 29.05
C ALA A 89 14.18 -30.18 28.30
N ILE A 90 15.39 -30.63 27.95
CA ILE A 90 16.35 -29.83 27.17
C ILE A 90 15.77 -29.50 25.78
N ALA A 91 15.13 -30.47 25.11
CA ALA A 91 14.50 -30.26 23.81
C ALA A 91 13.37 -29.21 23.87
N ALA A 92 12.52 -29.28 24.89
CA ALA A 92 11.42 -28.34 25.09
C ALA A 92 11.94 -26.91 25.33
N ALA A 93 12.93 -26.76 26.20
CA ALA A 93 13.57 -25.47 26.48
C ALA A 93 14.25 -24.88 25.24
N ARG A 94 14.89 -25.72 24.42
CA ARG A 94 15.47 -25.30 23.14
C ARG A 94 14.42 -24.85 22.15
N ALA A 95 13.31 -25.57 22.03
CA ALA A 95 12.20 -25.18 21.16
C ALA A 95 11.56 -23.85 21.63
N GLU A 96 11.50 -23.60 22.93
CA GLU A 96 11.05 -22.32 23.49
C GLU A 96 12.03 -21.18 23.19
N ALA A 97 13.33 -21.40 23.41
CA ALA A 97 14.36 -20.41 23.10
C ALA A 97 14.37 -20.03 21.60
N LEU A 98 14.24 -21.02 20.71
CA LEU A 98 14.14 -20.79 19.27
C LEU A 98 12.87 -20.01 18.90
N ARG A 99 11.72 -20.34 19.49
CA ARG A 99 10.47 -19.59 19.27
C ARG A 99 10.59 -18.15 19.75
N HIS A 100 11.23 -17.93 20.90
CA HIS A 100 11.48 -16.59 21.42
C HIS A 100 12.40 -15.78 20.48
N GLN A 101 13.49 -16.37 20.00
CA GLN A 101 14.38 -15.73 19.02
C GLN A 101 13.66 -15.40 17.71
N GLN A 102 12.88 -16.33 17.15
CA GLN A 102 12.10 -16.11 15.93
C GLN A 102 11.07 -14.99 16.13
N TRP A 103 10.38 -14.97 17.27
CA TRP A 103 9.43 -13.93 17.62
C TRP A 103 10.11 -12.56 17.74
N GLN A 104 11.28 -12.49 18.39
CA GLN A 104 12.07 -11.25 18.48
C GLN A 104 12.51 -10.77 17.10
N ALA A 105 13.04 -11.66 16.25
CA ALA A 105 13.46 -11.33 14.88
C ALA A 105 12.29 -10.83 14.03
N GLN A 106 11.13 -11.49 14.09
CA GLN A 106 9.93 -11.07 13.36
C GLN A 106 9.42 -9.71 13.83
N ARG A 107 9.45 -9.44 15.14
CA ARG A 107 9.05 -8.13 15.68
C ARG A 107 10.02 -7.02 15.31
N LEU A 108 11.32 -7.32 15.21
CA LEU A 108 12.32 -6.38 14.75
C LEU A 108 12.10 -6.02 13.27
N ASP A 109 11.87 -7.02 12.41
CA ASP A 109 11.53 -6.80 10.98
C ASP A 109 10.24 -5.98 10.83
N ASP A 110 9.19 -6.31 11.58
CA ASP A 110 7.95 -5.52 11.63
C ASP A 110 8.20 -4.06 12.00
N ALA A 111 9.02 -3.82 13.04
CA ALA A 111 9.33 -2.46 13.49
C ALA A 111 10.13 -1.68 12.44
N GLN A 112 11.08 -2.34 11.75
CA GLN A 112 11.82 -1.75 10.63
C GLN A 112 10.90 -1.36 9.48
N ARG A 113 9.98 -2.26 9.08
CA ARG A 113 8.99 -1.98 8.02
C ARG A 113 8.07 -0.81 8.39
N LEU A 114 7.55 -0.79 9.62
CA LEU A 114 6.72 0.32 10.10
C LEU A 114 7.48 1.65 10.13
N ALA A 115 8.74 1.64 10.58
CA ALA A 115 9.58 2.83 10.58
C ALA A 115 9.85 3.34 9.16
N ALA A 116 10.10 2.45 8.19
CA ALA A 116 10.30 2.81 6.79
C ALA A 116 9.04 3.40 6.13
N GLN A 117 7.85 2.99 6.58
CA GLN A 117 6.56 3.53 6.13
C GLN A 117 6.15 4.84 6.84
N GLY A 118 6.95 5.34 7.78
CA GLY A 118 6.63 6.55 8.55
C GLY A 118 5.73 6.30 9.77
N HIS A 119 5.44 5.05 10.12
CA HIS A 119 4.67 4.68 11.34
C HIS A 119 5.58 4.58 12.58
N VAL A 120 6.32 5.66 12.84
CA VAL A 120 7.48 5.65 13.73
C VAL A 120 7.13 5.44 15.21
N ARG A 121 6.01 6.01 15.70
CA ARG A 121 5.56 5.80 17.09
C ARG A 121 5.14 4.35 17.34
N THR A 122 4.46 3.72 16.37
CA THR A 122 4.07 2.30 16.45
C THR A 122 5.30 1.39 16.43
N ALA A 123 6.31 1.73 15.63
CA ALA A 123 7.59 1.02 15.62
C ALA A 123 8.28 1.05 16.99
N LEU A 124 8.34 2.21 17.66
CA LEU A 124 8.87 2.31 19.03
C LEU A 124 8.12 1.43 20.02
N GLY A 125 6.79 1.44 19.97
CA GLY A 125 5.96 0.56 20.80
C GLY A 125 6.28 -0.92 20.58
N LYS A 126 6.61 -1.32 19.34
CA LYS A 126 7.04 -2.70 19.06
C LYS A 126 8.41 -3.03 19.63
N LEU A 127 9.36 -2.08 19.59
CA LEU A 127 10.75 -2.23 20.05
C LEU A 127 10.92 -2.18 21.57
N ALA A 128 9.96 -1.63 22.31
CA ALA A 128 10.04 -1.51 23.77
C ALA A 128 10.12 -2.87 24.51
N ALA A 129 9.61 -3.94 23.90
CA ALA A 129 9.57 -5.28 24.49
C ALA A 129 10.71 -6.20 24.01
N ILE A 130 11.65 -5.70 23.21
CA ILE A 130 12.73 -6.50 22.63
C ILE A 130 14.04 -6.14 23.31
N ASP A 131 14.62 -7.12 24.03
CA ASP A 131 15.97 -7.05 24.57
C ASP A 131 16.95 -7.61 23.53
N HIS A 132 17.38 -6.76 22.60
CA HIS A 132 18.30 -7.12 21.52
C HIS A 132 19.13 -5.89 21.09
N PRO A 133 20.46 -6.00 20.90
CA PRO A 133 21.31 -4.86 20.57
C PRO A 133 20.91 -4.11 19.29
N GLU A 134 20.41 -4.83 18.28
CA GLU A 134 19.91 -4.21 17.05
C GLU A 134 18.60 -3.44 17.27
N ALA A 135 17.76 -3.89 18.21
CA ALA A 135 16.53 -3.18 18.57
C ALA A 135 16.85 -1.87 19.27
N ASP A 136 17.88 -1.84 20.13
CA ASP A 136 18.35 -0.61 20.79
C ASP A 136 18.92 0.40 19.80
N ARG A 137 19.74 -0.06 18.84
CA ARG A 137 20.25 0.80 17.75
C ARG A 137 19.11 1.42 16.94
N LEU A 138 18.15 0.59 16.51
CA LEU A 138 17.00 1.07 15.75
C LEU A 138 16.14 2.04 16.57
N ARG A 139 16.00 1.81 17.88
CA ARG A 139 15.28 2.71 18.79
C ARG A 139 15.92 4.10 18.81
N LEU A 140 17.24 4.18 18.98
CA LEU A 140 17.99 5.44 18.96
C LEU A 140 17.85 6.18 17.62
N ASP A 141 17.97 5.47 16.50
CA ASP A 141 17.81 6.07 15.16
C ASP A 141 16.40 6.66 14.96
N ILE A 142 15.39 5.95 15.44
CA ILE A 142 14.00 6.39 15.41
C ILE A 142 13.79 7.62 16.30
N GLU A 143 14.29 7.59 17.53
CA GLU A 143 14.19 8.70 18.48
C GLU A 143 14.86 9.96 17.93
N GLU A 144 16.03 9.83 17.29
CA GLU A 144 16.70 10.97 16.63
C GLU A 144 15.88 11.53 15.45
N LYS A 145 15.23 10.67 14.67
CA LYS A 145 14.30 11.09 13.60
C LYS A 145 13.11 11.85 14.17
N LEU A 146 12.51 11.38 15.27
CA LEU A 146 11.41 12.07 15.95
C LEU A 146 11.85 13.42 16.50
N ALA A 147 13.00 13.49 17.18
CA ALA A 147 13.53 14.75 17.70
C ALA A 147 13.83 15.77 16.59
N ARG A 148 14.25 15.33 15.39
CA ARG A 148 14.37 16.21 14.21
C ARG A 148 13.01 16.70 13.72
N PHE A 149 12.03 15.81 13.62
CA PHE A 149 10.67 16.15 13.21
C PHE A 149 10.04 17.19 14.15
N GLU A 150 10.11 16.97 15.46
CA GLU A 150 9.58 17.88 16.48
C GLU A 150 10.24 19.27 16.41
N ARG A 151 11.56 19.32 16.19
CA ARG A 151 12.26 20.60 15.95
C ARG A 151 11.73 21.34 14.72
N TYR A 152 11.43 20.65 13.63
CA TYR A 152 10.84 21.28 12.44
C TYR A 152 9.42 21.79 12.70
N LEU A 153 8.58 21.01 13.39
CA LEU A 153 7.24 21.47 13.76
C LEU A 153 7.28 22.67 14.71
N ALA A 154 8.15 22.65 15.73
CA ALA A 154 8.32 23.77 16.65
C ALA A 154 8.81 25.04 15.92
N GLY A 155 9.75 24.90 14.98
CA GLY A 155 10.19 26.01 14.13
C GLY A 155 9.08 26.56 13.24
N ALA A 156 8.27 25.70 12.63
CA ALA A 156 7.16 26.11 11.79
C ALA A 156 6.07 26.83 12.60
N ARG A 157 5.73 26.35 13.81
CA ARG A 157 4.84 27.04 14.74
C ARG A 157 5.33 28.42 15.11
N LYS A 158 6.61 28.54 15.49
CA LYS A 158 7.22 29.81 15.83
C LYS A 158 7.11 30.84 14.70
N LEU A 159 7.28 30.41 13.44
CA LEU A 159 7.11 31.28 12.27
C LEU A 159 5.65 31.69 12.04
N LEU A 160 4.70 30.78 12.28
CA LEU A 160 3.27 31.08 12.22
C LEU A 160 2.88 32.12 13.27
N ASP A 161 3.32 31.95 14.52
CA ASP A 161 3.08 32.86 15.64
C ASP A 161 3.70 34.25 15.41
N GLN A 162 4.83 34.31 14.68
CA GLN A 162 5.50 35.55 14.29
C GLN A 162 4.86 36.24 13.08
N GLY A 163 3.80 35.69 12.49
CA GLY A 163 3.16 36.24 11.29
C GLY A 163 4.03 36.13 10.04
N GLN A 164 4.94 35.15 9.99
CA GLN A 164 5.84 34.89 8.84
C GLN A 164 5.52 33.55 8.15
N PRO A 165 4.27 33.29 7.71
CA PRO A 165 3.88 31.99 7.19
C PRO A 165 4.58 31.62 5.88
N HIS A 166 5.05 32.60 5.09
CA HIS A 166 5.79 32.37 3.85
C HIS A 166 7.12 31.60 4.05
N LEU A 167 7.71 31.65 5.25
CA LEU A 167 8.95 30.95 5.58
C LEU A 167 8.74 29.51 6.08
N MET A 168 7.50 29.07 6.30
CA MET A 168 7.21 27.75 6.89
C MET A 168 7.41 26.59 5.90
N ARG A 169 7.20 26.83 4.59
CA ARG A 169 7.25 25.79 3.54
C ARG A 169 8.47 24.86 3.64
N PRO A 170 9.73 25.34 3.69
CA PRO A 170 10.89 24.45 3.78
C PRO A 170 10.94 23.61 5.08
N LEU A 171 10.37 24.09 6.18
CA LEU A 171 10.29 23.32 7.43
C LEU A 171 9.23 22.22 7.34
N LEU A 172 8.05 22.54 6.78
CA LEU A 172 6.99 21.56 6.55
C LEU A 172 7.43 20.48 5.56
N GLU A 173 8.13 20.84 4.48
CA GLU A 173 8.69 19.87 3.52
C GLU A 173 9.73 18.96 4.18
N LYS A 174 10.60 19.48 5.07
CA LYS A 174 11.56 18.67 5.83
C LYS A 174 10.86 17.74 6.83
N ALA A 175 9.81 18.20 7.50
CA ALA A 175 9.00 17.39 8.41
C ALA A 175 8.25 16.28 7.66
N ALA A 176 7.66 16.59 6.50
CA ALA A 176 6.95 15.63 5.65
C ALA A 176 7.83 14.49 5.12
N ARG A 177 9.14 14.74 4.93
CA ARG A 177 10.11 13.68 4.58
C ARG A 177 10.37 12.70 5.71
N ILE A 178 10.10 13.06 6.97
CA ILE A 178 10.27 12.18 8.13
C ILE A 178 8.95 11.46 8.44
N LEU A 179 7.85 12.22 8.61
CA LEU A 179 6.52 11.69 8.93
C LEU A 179 5.47 12.34 8.02
N PRO A 180 5.20 11.80 6.82
CA PRO A 180 4.30 12.44 5.85
C PRO A 180 2.83 12.47 6.28
N HIS A 181 2.42 11.55 7.16
CA HIS A 181 1.04 11.36 7.57
C HIS A 181 0.80 11.73 9.04
N ASP A 182 1.74 12.43 9.69
CA ASP A 182 1.54 12.84 11.08
C ASP A 182 0.41 13.89 11.16
N PRO A 183 -0.58 13.71 12.06
CA PRO A 183 -1.74 14.60 12.13
C PRO A 183 -1.37 16.03 12.52
N GLU A 184 -0.30 16.21 13.30
CA GLU A 184 0.18 17.52 13.73
C GLU A 184 0.79 18.28 12.56
N LEU A 185 1.54 17.59 11.70
CA LEU A 185 2.05 18.13 10.44
C LEU A 185 0.92 18.55 9.51
N LEU A 186 -0.08 17.67 9.31
CA LEU A 186 -1.22 17.96 8.42
C LEU A 186 -2.04 19.15 8.91
N ARG A 187 -2.27 19.25 10.23
CA ARG A 187 -2.92 20.42 10.84
C ARG A 187 -2.13 21.70 10.59
N LEU A 188 -0.82 21.68 10.84
CA LEU A 188 0.04 22.85 10.67
C LEU A 188 0.16 23.26 9.19
N ALA A 189 0.14 22.29 8.26
CA ALA A 189 0.11 22.55 6.83
C ALA A 189 -1.21 23.21 6.39
N HIS A 190 -2.34 22.82 6.98
CA HIS A 190 -3.63 23.46 6.75
C HIS A 190 -3.66 24.90 7.30
N GLU A 191 -3.17 25.12 8.53
CA GLU A 191 -3.03 26.45 9.14
C GLU A 191 -2.09 27.37 8.32
N TRP A 192 -1.02 26.81 7.78
CA TRP A 192 -0.14 27.52 6.86
C TRP A 192 -0.89 27.94 5.58
N GLN A 193 -1.65 27.05 4.96
CA GLN A 193 -2.44 27.35 3.76
C GLN A 193 -3.47 28.45 4.02
N THR A 194 -4.14 28.44 5.18
CA THR A 194 -5.11 29.48 5.52
C THR A 194 -4.43 30.82 5.79
N ALA A 195 -3.25 30.82 6.42
CA ALA A 195 -2.49 32.05 6.71
C ALA A 195 -1.86 32.72 5.48
N ILE A 196 -1.43 31.94 4.47
CA ILE A 196 -0.87 32.49 3.22
C ILE A 196 -1.95 32.86 2.20
N THR A 197 -3.15 32.30 2.32
CA THR A 197 -4.27 32.67 1.45
C THR A 197 -4.78 34.03 1.91
N PRO A 198 -4.55 35.12 1.15
CA PRO A 198 -5.00 36.43 1.58
C PRO A 198 -6.52 36.39 1.76
N ALA A 199 -6.99 36.80 2.94
CA ALA A 199 -8.38 37.15 3.17
C ALA A 199 -8.67 38.39 2.30
N ASN A 200 -8.94 38.18 1.01
CA ASN A 200 -9.26 39.24 0.08
C ASN A 200 -10.79 39.35 -0.02
N PRO A 201 -11.45 40.25 0.74
CA PRO A 201 -12.90 40.42 0.66
C PRO A 201 -13.38 41.04 -0.68
N LEU A 202 -12.45 41.35 -1.59
CA LEU A 202 -12.75 42.01 -2.87
C LEU A 202 -12.36 41.22 -4.12
N SER A 203 -11.89 39.96 -4.01
CA SER A 203 -11.84 39.06 -5.18
C SER A 203 -13.24 38.49 -5.47
N ARG A 204 -14.17 39.38 -5.81
CA ARG A 204 -15.35 39.02 -6.61
C ARG A 204 -14.86 38.71 -8.02
N SER A 205 -15.17 37.49 -8.48
CA SER A 205 -14.86 36.93 -9.80
C SER A 205 -13.53 36.19 -9.94
N ALA A 206 -13.35 35.13 -9.15
CA ALA A 206 -12.90 33.86 -9.72
C ALA A 206 -14.03 32.88 -9.44
N ALA A 207 -14.65 32.35 -10.50
CA ALA A 207 -15.73 31.37 -10.40
C ALA A 207 -15.34 30.29 -9.38
N LEU A 208 -16.27 29.90 -8.50
CA LEU A 208 -16.16 28.64 -7.77
C LEU A 208 -15.68 27.59 -8.79
N PRO A 209 -14.61 26.81 -8.49
CA PRO A 209 -14.16 25.80 -9.43
C PRO A 209 -15.36 24.92 -9.76
N ALA A 210 -15.65 24.79 -11.06
CA ALA A 210 -16.78 24.03 -11.53
C ALA A 210 -16.76 22.65 -10.85
N SER A 211 -17.91 22.27 -10.30
CA SER A 211 -18.00 21.06 -9.49
C SER A 211 -17.79 19.81 -10.33
N CYS A 212 -18.04 19.93 -11.64
CA CYS A 212 -17.95 18.87 -12.63
C CYS A 212 -17.45 19.41 -13.97
N TRP A 213 -16.89 18.53 -14.80
CA TRP A 213 -16.33 18.87 -16.10
C TRP A 213 -16.79 17.87 -17.16
N GLY A 214 -17.34 18.34 -18.28
CA GLY A 214 -17.48 17.54 -19.50
C GLY A 214 -16.13 17.47 -20.22
N PHE A 215 -15.58 16.27 -20.42
CA PHE A 215 -14.38 16.05 -21.21
C PHE A 215 -14.75 15.51 -22.60
N GLY A 216 -14.87 16.43 -23.56
CA GLY A 216 -15.33 16.13 -24.92
C GLY A 216 -16.66 15.36 -24.88
N PRO A 217 -16.88 14.40 -25.80
CA PRO A 217 -17.99 13.46 -25.72
C PRO A 217 -17.67 12.21 -24.86
N TRP A 218 -16.49 12.15 -24.23
CA TRP A 218 -15.94 10.89 -23.71
C TRP A 218 -16.31 10.59 -22.27
N ALA A 219 -16.32 11.60 -21.40
CA ALA A 219 -16.57 11.41 -19.98
C ALA A 219 -17.07 12.66 -19.25
N TRP A 220 -17.85 12.42 -18.20
CA TRP A 220 -18.19 13.40 -17.18
C TRP A 220 -17.24 13.25 -15.99
N VAL A 221 -16.42 14.26 -15.70
CA VAL A 221 -15.35 14.20 -14.69
C VAL A 221 -15.78 14.95 -13.43
N VAL A 222 -15.73 14.28 -12.27
CA VAL A 222 -16.15 14.82 -10.98
C VAL A 222 -14.97 14.78 -9.99
N PRO A 223 -14.29 15.91 -9.72
CA PRO A 223 -13.18 16.01 -8.78
C PRO A 223 -13.63 16.20 -7.32
N ALA A 224 -14.60 15.40 -6.85
CA ALA A 224 -15.13 15.49 -5.48
C ALA A 224 -15.00 14.16 -4.73
N SER A 225 -14.81 14.23 -3.41
CA SER A 225 -14.77 13.05 -2.53
C SER A 225 -16.17 12.53 -2.19
N GLU A 226 -17.18 13.39 -2.21
CA GLU A 226 -18.60 13.02 -2.10
C GLU A 226 -19.31 13.44 -3.39
N VAL A 227 -19.93 12.48 -4.07
CA VAL A 227 -20.57 12.67 -5.37
C VAL A 227 -22.03 12.24 -5.28
N LEU A 228 -22.94 13.18 -5.51
CA LEU A 228 -24.38 12.94 -5.51
C LEU A 228 -24.87 12.57 -6.91
N LEU A 229 -25.55 11.44 -6.99
CA LEU A 229 -26.22 10.91 -8.18
C LEU A 229 -27.71 11.22 -8.06
N GLY A 230 -28.31 11.76 -9.11
CA GLY A 230 -29.69 12.20 -9.04
C GLY A 230 -30.27 12.58 -10.39
N ARG A 231 -31.49 13.13 -10.36
CA ARG A 231 -32.20 13.59 -11.55
C ARG A 231 -31.51 14.84 -12.15
N PRO A 232 -31.50 15.00 -13.49
CA PRO A 232 -30.88 16.16 -14.12
C PRO A 232 -31.59 17.47 -13.75
N GLY A 233 -30.81 18.54 -13.57
CA GLY A 233 -31.31 19.88 -13.23
C GLY A 233 -31.56 20.13 -11.74
N GLU A 234 -31.32 19.14 -10.88
CA GLU A 234 -31.61 19.24 -9.45
C GLU A 234 -30.45 19.85 -8.64
N PRO A 235 -30.72 20.77 -7.70
CA PRO A 235 -29.67 21.46 -6.95
C PRO A 235 -28.77 20.52 -6.12
N GLY A 236 -27.46 20.60 -6.40
CA GLY A 236 -26.42 19.86 -5.70
C GLY A 236 -26.16 18.45 -6.24
N VAL A 237 -26.82 18.03 -7.32
CA VAL A 237 -26.50 16.79 -8.04
C VAL A 237 -25.28 17.01 -8.92
N GLN A 238 -24.19 16.31 -8.63
CA GLN A 238 -22.97 16.37 -9.46
C GLN A 238 -23.04 15.44 -10.67
N VAL A 239 -23.74 14.31 -10.57
CA VAL A 239 -23.89 13.37 -11.69
C VAL A 239 -25.37 13.29 -12.06
N PRO A 240 -25.80 14.10 -13.05
CA PRO A 240 -27.19 14.12 -13.50
C PRO A 240 -27.47 12.88 -14.36
N LEU A 241 -28.21 11.92 -13.82
CA LEU A 241 -28.51 10.65 -14.47
C LEU A 241 -29.93 10.62 -15.03
N ALA A 242 -30.10 10.09 -16.23
CA ALA A 242 -31.40 9.82 -16.85
C ALA A 242 -32.10 8.62 -16.17
N GLY A 243 -33.43 8.62 -16.18
CA GLY A 243 -34.25 7.51 -15.68
C GLY A 243 -35.19 7.91 -14.55
N GLY A 244 -35.85 6.91 -13.96
CA GLY A 244 -36.79 7.09 -12.85
C GLY A 244 -36.08 7.30 -11.52
N LEU A 245 -35.31 8.38 -11.43
CA LEU A 245 -34.52 8.77 -10.26
C LEU A 245 -35.20 9.91 -9.50
N ARG A 246 -34.91 9.97 -8.20
CA ARG A 246 -35.28 11.11 -7.34
C ARG A 246 -34.27 12.24 -7.52
N ALA A 247 -34.61 13.41 -6.98
CA ALA A 247 -33.72 14.57 -7.01
C ALA A 247 -32.33 14.23 -6.46
N ARG A 248 -32.29 13.60 -5.28
CA ARG A 248 -31.08 13.01 -4.68
C ARG A 248 -31.33 11.53 -4.52
N HIS A 249 -30.66 10.70 -5.30
CA HIS A 249 -30.99 9.27 -5.36
C HIS A 249 -29.97 8.40 -4.63
N ALA A 250 -28.69 8.64 -4.86
CA ALA A 250 -27.61 7.96 -4.18
C ALA A 250 -26.40 8.88 -4.09
N ARG A 251 -25.50 8.61 -3.15
CA ARG A 251 -24.19 9.26 -3.08
C ARG A 251 -23.08 8.23 -3.12
N ILE A 252 -21.98 8.59 -3.76
CA ILE A 252 -20.73 7.84 -3.71
C ILE A 252 -19.76 8.64 -2.85
N LEU A 253 -19.28 8.01 -1.77
CA LEU A 253 -18.25 8.55 -0.90
C LEU A 253 -16.93 7.86 -1.23
N ARG A 254 -15.89 8.65 -1.47
CA ARG A 254 -14.50 8.21 -1.56
C ARG A 254 -13.78 8.55 -0.25
N ASP A 255 -13.28 7.53 0.42
CA ASP A 255 -12.54 7.67 1.66
C ASP A 255 -11.35 6.71 1.67
N ALA A 256 -10.14 7.24 1.87
CA ALA A 256 -8.89 6.48 1.88
C ALA A 256 -8.71 5.47 0.71
N GLY A 257 -9.14 5.85 -0.50
CA GLY A 257 -9.08 4.99 -1.69
C GLY A 257 -10.18 3.92 -1.80
N GLN A 258 -11.09 3.85 -0.83
CA GLN A 258 -12.28 3.02 -0.87
C GLN A 258 -13.49 3.82 -1.38
N TYR A 259 -14.39 3.13 -2.08
CA TYR A 259 -15.61 3.71 -2.62
C TYR A 259 -16.83 3.09 -1.96
N ARG A 260 -17.72 3.93 -1.45
CA ARG A 260 -18.95 3.50 -0.78
C ARG A 260 -20.17 4.11 -1.46
N LEU A 261 -21.13 3.27 -1.83
CA LEU A 261 -22.43 3.69 -2.35
C LEU A 261 -23.45 3.74 -1.22
N ILE A 262 -24.12 4.87 -1.06
CA ILE A 262 -25.12 5.12 -0.01
C ILE A 262 -26.41 5.60 -0.69
N PRO A 263 -27.53 4.86 -0.59
CA PRO A 263 -28.82 5.33 -1.05
C PRO A 263 -29.24 6.59 -0.25
N CYS A 264 -29.81 7.58 -0.93
CA CYS A 264 -30.45 8.70 -0.25
C CYS A 264 -31.81 8.27 0.29
N LEU A 265 -32.28 8.93 1.35
CA LEU A 265 -33.64 8.73 1.83
C LEU A 265 -34.63 9.50 0.95
N ASP A 266 -35.81 8.94 0.79
CA ASP A 266 -36.91 9.60 0.12
C ASP A 266 -37.74 10.48 1.08
N ASP A 267 -38.79 11.11 0.54
CA ASP A 267 -39.66 12.02 1.30
C ASP A 267 -40.41 11.33 2.46
N HIS A 268 -40.43 9.99 2.48
CA HIS A 268 -41.02 9.16 3.53
C HIS A 268 -39.96 8.55 4.46
N GLY A 269 -38.69 8.91 4.29
CA GLY A 269 -37.57 8.39 5.08
C GLY A 269 -37.11 6.99 4.68
N ALA A 270 -37.62 6.43 3.57
CA ALA A 270 -37.19 5.12 3.07
C ALA A 270 -35.99 5.27 2.12
N PRO A 271 -35.03 4.32 2.09
CA PRO A 271 -33.90 4.40 1.17
C PRO A 271 -34.36 4.28 -0.29
N CYS A 272 -33.78 5.11 -1.16
CA CYS A 272 -33.97 5.05 -2.60
C CYS A 272 -33.60 3.66 -3.14
N ARG A 273 -34.30 3.23 -4.20
CA ARG A 273 -34.08 1.92 -4.81
C ARG A 273 -32.74 1.85 -5.53
N VAL A 274 -31.76 1.26 -4.84
CA VAL A 274 -30.40 1.03 -5.33
C VAL A 274 -30.07 -0.45 -5.18
N THR A 275 -29.47 -1.04 -6.21
CA THR A 275 -28.89 -2.39 -6.10
C THR A 275 -27.43 -2.42 -6.54
N VAL A 276 -26.65 -3.29 -5.92
CA VAL A 276 -25.28 -3.63 -6.31
C VAL A 276 -25.21 -5.13 -6.54
N ASN A 277 -24.80 -5.56 -7.74
CA ASN A 277 -24.78 -6.95 -8.16
C ASN A 277 -26.13 -7.67 -7.94
N GLY A 278 -27.23 -6.94 -8.17
CA GLY A 278 -28.60 -7.43 -7.98
C GLY A 278 -29.10 -7.43 -6.52
N GLN A 279 -28.22 -7.17 -5.54
CA GLN A 279 -28.59 -7.10 -4.13
C GLN A 279 -29.04 -5.69 -3.75
N PRO A 280 -30.17 -5.52 -3.03
CA PRO A 280 -30.62 -4.22 -2.58
C PRO A 280 -29.66 -3.61 -1.56
N VAL A 281 -29.37 -2.32 -1.71
CA VAL A 281 -28.57 -1.55 -0.77
C VAL A 281 -29.51 -0.73 0.10
N LEU A 282 -29.52 -0.97 1.41
CA LEU A 282 -30.39 -0.25 2.36
C LEU A 282 -29.66 0.86 3.13
N GLN A 283 -28.33 0.75 3.29
CA GLN A 283 -27.52 1.72 4.04
C GLN A 283 -26.23 2.09 3.32
N THR A 284 -25.27 1.16 3.25
CA THR A 284 -23.98 1.42 2.61
C THR A 284 -23.47 0.14 1.97
N ALA A 285 -22.98 0.24 0.74
CA ALA A 285 -22.31 -0.84 0.03
C ALA A 285 -20.88 -0.41 -0.34
N LEU A 286 -19.89 -1.24 -0.03
CA LEU A 286 -18.53 -1.06 -0.51
C LEU A 286 -18.49 -1.48 -2.00
N LEU A 287 -17.95 -0.61 -2.86
CA LEU A 287 -17.83 -0.88 -4.29
C LEU A 287 -16.45 -1.47 -4.63
N GLY A 288 -16.46 -2.59 -5.33
CA GLY A 288 -15.30 -3.26 -5.92
C GLY A 288 -15.27 -3.16 -7.44
N HIS A 289 -14.10 -3.35 -8.04
CA HIS A 289 -13.96 -3.38 -9.51
C HIS A 289 -14.90 -4.43 -10.13
N GLY A 290 -15.71 -4.00 -11.09
CA GLY A 290 -16.65 -4.85 -11.81
C GLY A 290 -18.08 -4.82 -11.27
N ASP A 291 -18.32 -4.17 -10.14
CA ASP A 291 -19.66 -4.12 -9.53
C ASP A 291 -20.70 -3.46 -10.45
N HIS A 292 -21.85 -4.12 -10.56
CA HIS A 292 -23.00 -3.65 -11.31
C HIS A 292 -23.95 -2.86 -10.40
N ILE A 293 -24.08 -1.57 -10.67
CA ILE A 293 -24.95 -0.66 -9.92
C ILE A 293 -26.23 -0.44 -10.73
N ALA A 294 -27.40 -0.58 -10.12
CA ALA A 294 -28.67 -0.17 -10.71
C ALA A 294 -29.39 0.84 -9.81
N LEU A 295 -29.85 1.94 -10.40
CA LEU A 295 -30.47 3.07 -9.70
C LEU A 295 -31.89 3.31 -10.24
N GLY A 296 -32.89 3.39 -9.36
CA GLY A 296 -34.26 3.78 -9.72
C GLY A 296 -35.06 2.76 -10.54
N GLN A 297 -36.20 3.22 -11.07
CA GLN A 297 -37.08 2.43 -11.95
C GLN A 297 -37.74 3.32 -13.02
N PRO A 298 -37.50 3.09 -14.33
CA PRO A 298 -36.62 2.05 -14.89
C PRO A 298 -35.16 2.22 -14.44
N PRO A 299 -34.40 1.12 -14.32
CA PRO A 299 -33.06 1.16 -13.73
C PRO A 299 -32.07 1.86 -14.66
N CYS A 300 -31.34 2.84 -14.12
CA CYS A 300 -30.09 3.33 -14.69
C CYS A 300 -28.97 2.36 -14.28
N ALA A 301 -28.42 1.62 -15.25
CA ALA A 301 -27.40 0.61 -15.01
C ALA A 301 -25.99 1.17 -15.26
N LEU A 302 -25.09 0.95 -14.30
CA LEU A 302 -23.69 1.38 -14.35
C LEU A 302 -22.78 0.23 -13.90
N VAL A 303 -21.53 0.25 -14.36
CA VAL A 303 -20.47 -0.67 -13.92
C VAL A 303 -19.36 0.15 -13.27
N PHE A 304 -19.03 -0.16 -12.03
CA PHE A 304 -17.92 0.48 -11.32
C PHE A 304 -16.60 -0.18 -11.70
N ARG A 305 -15.60 0.63 -12.07
CA ARG A 305 -14.28 0.17 -12.53
C ARG A 305 -13.17 0.91 -11.79
N LEU A 306 -12.13 0.15 -11.44
CA LEU A 306 -10.81 0.64 -11.03
C LEU A 306 -9.80 0.17 -12.08
N PRO A 307 -9.64 0.91 -13.19
CA PRO A 307 -8.93 0.42 -14.37
C PRO A 307 -7.39 0.52 -14.27
N VAL A 308 -6.87 1.34 -13.37
CA VAL A 308 -5.42 1.52 -13.15
C VAL A 308 -5.08 1.07 -11.74
N THR A 309 -4.22 0.05 -11.62
CA THR A 309 -3.79 -0.49 -10.33
C THR A 309 -3.11 0.57 -9.47
N GLY A 310 -3.53 0.69 -8.21
CA GLY A 310 -2.99 1.67 -7.27
C GLY A 310 -3.51 3.10 -7.46
N SER A 311 -4.27 3.39 -8.52
CA SER A 311 -4.98 4.66 -8.66
C SER A 311 -6.22 4.67 -7.77
N SER A 312 -6.43 5.81 -7.10
CA SER A 312 -7.66 6.10 -6.36
C SER A 312 -8.77 6.65 -7.25
N THR A 313 -8.54 6.92 -8.53
CA THR A 313 -9.57 7.38 -9.48
C THR A 313 -10.37 6.20 -10.04
N ALA A 314 -11.70 6.29 -9.96
CA ALA A 314 -12.61 5.27 -10.46
C ALA A 314 -13.44 5.75 -11.65
N VAL A 315 -14.04 4.81 -12.37
CA VAL A 315 -14.92 5.09 -13.51
C VAL A 315 -16.24 4.35 -13.33
N LEU A 316 -17.36 5.04 -13.54
CA LEU A 316 -18.68 4.45 -13.74
C LEU A 316 -18.95 4.40 -15.23
N GLU A 317 -19.21 3.23 -15.79
CA GLU A 317 -19.48 3.06 -17.23
C GLU A 317 -20.87 2.49 -17.45
N SER A 318 -21.60 2.99 -18.44
CA SER A 318 -22.78 2.31 -18.95
C SER A 318 -22.38 1.03 -19.68
N ARG A 319 -23.28 0.04 -19.75
CA ARG A 319 -22.99 -1.17 -20.53
C ARG A 319 -22.97 -0.83 -22.02
N PRO A 320 -22.20 -1.58 -22.84
CA PRO A 320 -22.27 -1.43 -24.29
C PRO A 320 -23.70 -1.61 -24.79
N GLY A 321 -24.20 -0.63 -25.55
CA GLY A 321 -25.57 -0.62 -26.08
C GLY A 321 -26.61 0.08 -25.19
N ASP A 322 -26.31 0.31 -23.91
CA ASP A 322 -27.18 1.11 -23.05
C ASP A 322 -27.07 2.60 -23.42
N PRO A 323 -28.16 3.38 -23.30
CA PRO A 323 -28.10 4.82 -23.51
C PRO A 323 -27.14 5.48 -22.51
N ALA A 324 -26.41 6.49 -22.98
CA ALA A 324 -25.54 7.31 -22.15
C ALA A 324 -26.34 7.88 -20.96
N PRO A 325 -26.03 7.49 -19.71
CA PRO A 325 -26.91 7.74 -18.60
C PRO A 325 -26.75 9.16 -18.06
N VAL A 326 -25.64 9.85 -18.31
CA VAL A 326 -25.41 11.21 -17.80
C VAL A 326 -25.94 12.23 -18.79
N HIS A 327 -26.78 13.16 -18.34
CA HIS A 327 -27.33 14.25 -19.15
C HIS A 327 -26.89 15.60 -18.58
N SER A 328 -26.02 16.32 -19.29
CA SER A 328 -25.62 17.67 -18.90
C SER A 328 -26.75 18.70 -19.15
N GLY A 329 -26.64 19.87 -18.52
CA GLY A 329 -27.56 20.99 -18.75
C GLY A 329 -27.53 21.50 -20.20
N ASP A 330 -26.40 21.33 -20.89
CA ASP A 330 -26.20 21.74 -22.29
C ASP A 330 -26.73 20.70 -23.30
N GLY A 331 -27.28 19.58 -22.82
CA GLY A 331 -27.82 18.50 -23.66
C GLY A 331 -26.80 17.43 -24.07
N ASP A 332 -25.52 17.60 -23.76
CA ASP A 332 -24.49 16.57 -23.96
C ASP A 332 -24.79 15.33 -23.11
N ARG A 333 -24.45 14.16 -23.65
CA ARG A 333 -24.66 12.88 -22.99
C ARG A 333 -23.35 12.11 -22.85
N PHE A 334 -23.13 11.51 -21.68
CA PHE A 334 -21.90 10.78 -21.39
C PHE A 334 -22.20 9.34 -20.95
N SER A 335 -21.51 8.37 -21.56
CA SER A 335 -21.55 6.96 -21.18
C SER A 335 -20.66 6.64 -19.99
N ARG A 336 -19.77 7.56 -19.61
CA ARG A 336 -18.79 7.38 -18.53
C ARG A 336 -18.80 8.56 -17.57
N VAL A 337 -18.65 8.24 -16.29
CA VAL A 337 -18.37 9.19 -15.22
C VAL A 337 -17.00 8.84 -14.63
N VAL A 338 -16.10 9.81 -14.55
CA VAL A 338 -14.82 9.65 -13.86
C VAL A 338 -14.91 10.30 -12.49
N LEU A 339 -14.73 9.51 -11.44
CA LEU A 339 -14.65 9.96 -10.06
C LEU A 339 -13.18 10.32 -9.78
N LEU A 340 -12.77 11.51 -10.20
CA LEU A 340 -11.38 11.95 -10.17
C LEU A 340 -10.92 12.21 -8.73
N ASP A 341 -9.82 11.56 -8.33
CA ASP A 341 -9.15 11.85 -7.07
C ASP A 341 -7.96 12.79 -7.27
N GLN A 342 -6.76 12.24 -7.44
CA GLN A 342 -5.56 13.02 -7.68
C GLN A 342 -5.23 13.09 -9.17
N GLU A 343 -5.42 11.98 -9.88
CA GLU A 343 -4.96 11.83 -11.26
C GLU A 343 -5.92 10.98 -12.08
N MET A 344 -6.22 11.43 -13.31
CA MET A 344 -6.85 10.63 -14.36
C MET A 344 -5.85 10.49 -15.51
N LEU A 345 -5.74 9.25 -16.00
CA LEU A 345 -4.86 8.88 -17.12
C LEU A 345 -5.72 8.57 -18.34
N VAL A 346 -5.42 9.24 -19.45
CA VAL A 346 -6.02 9.01 -20.77
C VAL A 346 -4.90 8.55 -21.70
N SER A 347 -5.10 7.41 -22.37
CA SER A 347 -4.07 6.76 -23.18
C SER A 347 -4.69 6.07 -24.39
N PRO A 348 -3.94 5.80 -25.48
CA PRO A 348 -4.42 4.96 -26.57
C PRO A 348 -4.66 3.51 -26.17
N THR A 349 -4.00 3.04 -25.12
CA THR A 349 -4.04 1.63 -24.66
C THR A 349 -4.18 1.53 -23.15
N ARG A 350 -4.53 0.34 -22.66
CA ARG A 350 -4.53 0.02 -21.22
C ARG A 350 -3.09 -0.17 -20.72
N PRO A 351 -2.81 0.11 -19.42
CA PRO A 351 -3.73 0.58 -18.39
C PRO A 351 -4.00 2.10 -18.49
N ALA A 352 -5.27 2.49 -18.47
CA ALA A 352 -5.71 3.89 -18.44
C ALA A 352 -7.13 4.00 -17.88
N HIS A 353 -7.48 5.17 -17.35
CA HIS A 353 -8.84 5.44 -16.89
C HIS A 353 -9.80 5.64 -18.07
N LEU A 354 -9.33 6.31 -19.11
CA LEU A 354 -10.01 6.42 -20.39
C LEU A 354 -9.07 5.96 -21.49
N VAL A 355 -9.57 5.07 -22.36
CA VAL A 355 -8.83 4.59 -23.53
C VAL A 355 -9.35 5.33 -24.76
N LEU A 356 -8.50 6.11 -25.41
CA LEU A 356 -8.78 6.88 -26.63
C LEU A 356 -7.77 6.46 -27.71
N PRO A 357 -8.08 5.46 -28.56
CA PRO A 357 -7.15 4.90 -29.54
C PRO A 357 -6.53 5.94 -30.49
N ASP A 358 -7.28 7.00 -30.78
CA ASP A 358 -6.93 8.11 -31.68
C ASP A 358 -6.14 9.23 -30.98
N LEU A 359 -5.75 9.05 -29.71
CA LEU A 359 -5.05 10.08 -28.94
C LEU A 359 -3.69 10.41 -29.59
N PRO A 360 -3.44 11.68 -29.94
CA PRO A 360 -2.25 12.12 -30.68
C PRO A 360 -0.96 12.14 -29.85
N CYS A 361 -1.01 11.85 -28.55
CA CYS A 361 0.15 11.83 -27.65
C CYS A 361 0.29 10.46 -26.96
N ARG A 362 1.39 10.23 -26.23
CA ARG A 362 1.61 9.00 -25.42
C ARG A 362 0.53 8.87 -24.36
N ARG A 363 0.25 9.98 -23.68
CA ARG A 363 -0.71 10.03 -22.58
C ARG A 363 -1.15 11.46 -22.34
N LEU A 364 -2.41 11.62 -21.97
CA LEU A 364 -2.95 12.85 -21.42
C LEU A 364 -3.30 12.59 -19.95
N VAL A 365 -2.76 13.43 -19.07
CA VAL A 365 -2.86 13.32 -17.62
C VAL A 365 -3.65 14.50 -17.09
N TRP A 366 -4.68 14.23 -16.30
CA TRP A 366 -5.44 15.23 -15.58
C TRP A 366 -5.06 15.15 -14.12
N ARG A 367 -4.56 16.22 -13.52
CA ARG A 367 -4.20 16.27 -12.10
C ARG A 367 -5.10 17.25 -11.35
N CYS A 368 -5.68 16.82 -10.25
CA CYS A 368 -6.36 17.69 -9.31
C CYS A 368 -5.40 18.02 -8.16
N ARG A 369 -4.97 19.27 -8.06
CA ARG A 369 -4.09 19.78 -7.00
C ARG A 369 -4.67 21.04 -6.40
N GLN A 370 -4.90 21.03 -5.09
CA GLN A 370 -5.41 22.20 -4.36
C GLN A 370 -6.70 22.78 -4.99
N GLY A 371 -7.59 21.91 -5.48
CA GLY A 371 -8.84 22.31 -6.14
C GLY A 371 -8.65 22.89 -7.55
N ARG A 372 -7.44 22.84 -8.11
CA ARG A 372 -7.15 23.21 -9.50
C ARG A 372 -6.93 21.96 -10.33
N LEU A 373 -7.51 21.97 -11.52
CA LEU A 373 -7.33 20.90 -12.49
C LEU A 373 -6.24 21.31 -13.47
N GLU A 374 -5.27 20.45 -13.68
CA GLU A 374 -4.15 20.63 -14.61
C GLU A 374 -4.19 19.52 -15.66
N LEU A 375 -3.90 19.87 -16.91
CA LEU A 375 -3.78 18.96 -18.04
C LEU A 375 -2.31 18.88 -18.43
N GLN A 376 -1.79 17.66 -18.53
CA GLN A 376 -0.44 17.42 -19.00
C GLN A 376 -0.45 16.40 -20.15
N ALA A 377 0.12 16.78 -21.29
CA ALA A 377 0.36 15.89 -22.42
C ALA A 377 1.80 15.37 -22.39
N ASP A 378 1.96 14.07 -22.57
CA ASP A 378 3.23 13.37 -22.71
C ASP A 378 3.40 12.95 -24.17
N GLY A 379 4.43 13.44 -24.86
CA GLY A 379 4.60 13.29 -26.32
C GLY A 379 3.60 14.12 -27.14
N GLY A 380 3.21 15.29 -26.63
CA GLY A 380 2.33 16.21 -27.34
C GLY A 380 2.21 17.54 -26.60
N THR A 381 1.55 18.51 -27.25
CA THR A 381 1.34 19.85 -26.68
C THR A 381 -0.13 20.26 -26.67
N LEU A 382 -0.48 21.09 -25.69
CA LEU A 382 -1.83 21.57 -25.43
C LEU A 382 -1.95 23.07 -25.74
N ALA A 383 -2.98 23.42 -26.51
CA ALA A 383 -3.41 24.79 -26.77
C ALA A 383 -4.89 24.97 -26.37
N SER A 384 -5.20 26.03 -25.62
CA SER A 384 -6.57 26.42 -25.25
C SER A 384 -7.08 27.46 -26.24
N GLY A 385 -7.76 26.98 -27.29
CA GLY A 385 -8.33 27.80 -28.36
C GLY A 385 -7.42 27.93 -29.58
N ASP A 386 -7.98 28.46 -30.67
CA ASP A 386 -7.31 28.51 -31.98
C ASP A 386 -6.25 29.62 -32.09
N LEU A 387 -6.20 30.56 -31.13
CA LEU A 387 -5.31 31.72 -31.09
C LEU A 387 -4.24 31.65 -29.99
N ASP A 388 -4.06 30.47 -29.39
CA ASP A 388 -3.10 30.30 -28.30
C ASP A 388 -1.65 30.34 -28.83
N PRO A 389 -0.85 31.36 -28.49
CA PRO A 389 0.44 31.59 -29.14
C PRO A 389 1.54 30.65 -28.64
N GLN A 390 1.32 29.96 -27.51
CA GLN A 390 2.34 29.14 -26.86
C GLN A 390 1.73 27.80 -26.43
N PRO A 391 1.79 26.76 -27.29
CA PRO A 391 1.40 25.42 -26.88
C PRO A 391 2.40 24.90 -25.83
N GLU A 392 1.88 24.31 -24.75
CA GLU A 392 2.70 23.83 -23.63
C GLU A 392 2.33 22.38 -23.29
N ALA A 393 3.28 21.65 -22.69
CA ALA A 393 3.04 20.28 -22.26
C ALA A 393 2.15 20.18 -21.01
N CYS A 394 2.06 21.22 -20.18
CA CYS A 394 1.26 21.23 -18.95
C CYS A 394 0.56 22.57 -18.75
N ARG A 395 -0.77 22.57 -18.58
CA ARG A 395 -1.56 23.81 -18.44
C ARG A 395 -2.73 23.63 -17.46
N PRO A 396 -3.16 24.69 -16.77
CA PRO A 396 -4.43 24.67 -16.03
C PRO A 396 -5.60 24.37 -16.97
N ALA A 397 -6.49 23.46 -16.58
CA ALA A 397 -7.71 23.17 -17.31
C ALA A 397 -8.68 24.34 -17.20
N THR A 398 -9.12 24.87 -18.33
CA THR A 398 -10.11 25.95 -18.43
C THR A 398 -11.23 25.52 -19.36
N PRO A 399 -12.48 25.95 -19.11
CA PRO A 399 -13.58 25.67 -20.02
C PRO A 399 -13.30 26.30 -21.38
N GLY A 400 -13.60 25.58 -22.45
CA GLY A 400 -13.31 26.03 -23.81
C GLY A 400 -12.91 24.91 -24.73
N ARG A 401 -12.50 25.28 -25.95
CA ARG A 401 -11.97 24.36 -26.94
C ARG A 401 -10.47 24.18 -26.68
N TRP A 402 -10.02 22.93 -26.70
CA TRP A 402 -8.64 22.53 -26.54
C TRP A 402 -8.18 21.80 -27.80
N LEU A 403 -6.95 22.06 -28.19
CA LEU A 403 -6.26 21.37 -29.27
C LEU A 403 -5.04 20.67 -28.69
N LEU A 404 -5.02 19.34 -28.82
CA LEU A 404 -3.88 18.50 -28.48
C LEU A 404 -3.18 18.11 -29.78
N ARG A 405 -1.88 18.43 -29.89
CA ARG A 405 -1.06 18.11 -31.08
C ARG A 405 -0.04 17.02 -30.75
N SER A 406 0.23 16.18 -31.73
CA SER A 406 1.24 15.12 -31.62
C SER A 406 2.64 15.71 -31.64
N GLU A 407 3.48 15.25 -30.71
CA GLU A 407 4.94 15.38 -30.76
C GLU A 407 5.58 13.99 -30.60
N LEU A 408 4.89 12.98 -31.12
CA LEU A 408 5.38 11.61 -31.09
C LEU A 408 6.56 11.45 -32.04
N GLU A 409 7.58 10.74 -31.56
CA GLU A 409 8.70 10.30 -32.38
C GLU A 409 8.23 9.28 -33.43
N GLU A 410 8.92 9.21 -34.57
CA GLU A 410 8.60 8.28 -35.67
C GLU A 410 8.51 6.81 -35.19
N ALA A 411 9.42 6.40 -34.30
CA ALA A 411 9.42 5.05 -33.74
C ALA A 411 8.12 4.72 -32.98
N GLU A 412 7.56 5.69 -32.24
CA GLU A 412 6.30 5.53 -31.52
C GLU A 412 5.11 5.45 -32.50
N ILE A 413 5.12 6.27 -33.54
CA ILE A 413 4.08 6.25 -34.60
C ILE A 413 4.07 4.88 -35.29
N LEU A 414 5.24 4.38 -35.68
CA LEU A 414 5.39 3.05 -36.29
C LEU A 414 4.97 1.93 -35.33
N GLY A 415 5.32 2.03 -34.05
CA GLY A 415 4.92 1.07 -33.01
C GLY A 415 3.40 1.00 -32.85
N ARG A 416 2.71 2.14 -32.89
CA ARG A 416 1.24 2.23 -32.85
C ARG A 416 0.59 1.64 -34.10
N ALA A 417 1.11 2.00 -35.28
CA ALA A 417 0.61 1.45 -36.54
C ALA A 417 0.73 -0.09 -36.56
N ALA A 418 1.84 -0.65 -36.06
CA ALA A 418 2.03 -2.09 -35.92
C ALA A 418 1.02 -2.73 -34.94
N ALA A 419 0.54 -1.98 -33.93
CA ALA A 419 -0.51 -2.42 -33.01
C ALA A 419 -1.94 -2.21 -33.56
N GLY A 420 -2.09 -1.76 -34.81
CA GLY A 420 -3.39 -1.45 -35.42
C GLY A 420 -4.03 -0.15 -34.92
N LEU A 421 -3.22 0.75 -34.35
CA LEU A 421 -3.65 2.07 -33.91
C LEU A 421 -3.15 3.11 -34.91
N GLU A 422 -4.05 3.91 -35.47
CA GLU A 422 -3.68 5.07 -36.29
C GLU A 422 -3.77 6.34 -35.43
N PRO A 423 -2.66 6.83 -34.86
CA PRO A 423 -2.69 8.02 -34.03
C PRO A 423 -3.08 9.23 -34.90
N SER A 424 -4.05 10.01 -34.43
CA SER A 424 -4.33 11.29 -35.06
C SER A 424 -3.13 12.22 -34.92
N THR A 425 -2.91 13.12 -35.89
CA THR A 425 -1.87 14.17 -35.75
C THR A 425 -2.29 15.25 -34.75
N GLN A 426 -3.60 15.41 -34.57
CA GLN A 426 -4.19 16.34 -33.61
C GLN A 426 -5.56 15.84 -33.16
N LEU A 427 -5.97 16.25 -31.96
CA LEU A 427 -7.28 16.00 -31.40
C LEU A 427 -7.84 17.30 -30.82
N SER A 428 -8.98 17.76 -31.35
CA SER A 428 -9.72 18.89 -30.81
C SER A 428 -10.80 18.37 -29.86
N PHE A 429 -10.87 18.91 -28.66
CA PHE A 429 -11.92 18.58 -27.69
C PHE A 429 -12.44 19.81 -26.97
N ARG A 430 -13.60 19.69 -26.34
CA ARG A 430 -14.20 20.77 -25.55
C ARG A 430 -14.20 20.38 -24.08
N LEU A 431 -13.83 21.31 -23.22
CA LEU A 431 -14.05 21.24 -21.80
C LEU A 431 -15.22 22.14 -21.44
N THR A 432 -16.25 21.56 -20.81
CA THR A 432 -17.39 22.31 -20.29
C THR A 432 -17.40 22.22 -18.77
N ALA A 433 -17.58 23.35 -18.10
CA ALA A 433 -17.66 23.44 -16.65
C ALA A 433 -19.14 23.46 -16.23
N HIS A 434 -19.51 22.66 -15.23
CA HIS A 434 -20.88 22.54 -14.72
C HIS A 434 -20.99 22.73 -13.20
#